data_AF-A0A6F9CPM2-F1
#
_entry.id   AF-A0A6F9CPM2-F1
#
_cell.length_a   1.000
_cell.length_b   1.000
_cell.length_c   1.000
_cell.angle_alpha   90.00
_cell.angle_beta   90.00
_cell.angle_gamma   90.00
#
_symmetry.space_group_name_H-M   'P 1'
#
loop_
_entity.id
_entity.type
_entity.pdbx_description
1 polymer ?
#
loop_
_entity_poly.entity_id
_entity_poly.type
_entity_poly.pdbx_seq_one_letter_code
_entity_poly.pdbx_strand_id
1 'polypeptide(L)'
;MYISGQLGIDVASGKLVEGGVQAQARQALVNMGEILNAAGCGYDNVVKTTVLLADINDFVYVNNVYKTFFNKNFPARAAYQVAALPRDGLVEIEAVAVLGPISDSCLTGQGINKLGIPPNRFRLGSLRVFGGNWYS
;
A
#
# COMPACT_ATOMS: atom_id res chain seq x y z
N MET A 1 -4.56 -11.39 -2.79
CA MET A 1 -3.73 -11.18 -3.99
C MET A 1 -2.35 -10.75 -3.53
N TYR A 2 -1.33 -11.50 -3.92
CA TYR A 2 0.07 -11.18 -3.64
C TYR A 2 0.68 -10.56 -4.89
N ILE A 3 1.23 -9.36 -4.75
CA ILE A 3 1.82 -8.59 -5.85
C ILE A 3 3.33 -8.59 -5.63
N SER A 4 4.06 -9.09 -6.62
CA SER A 4 5.52 -9.10 -6.64
C SER A 4 6.09 -7.69 -6.42
N GLY A 5 7.36 -7.60 -6.02
CA GLY A 5 8.07 -6.33 -5.94
C GLY A 5 8.06 -5.59 -7.28
N GLN A 6 7.51 -4.38 -7.28
CA GLN A 6 7.45 -3.52 -8.44
C GLN A 6 8.63 -2.56 -8.43
N LEU A 7 9.44 -2.61 -9.48
CA LEU A 7 10.48 -1.64 -9.79
C LEU A 7 9.92 -0.51 -10.67
N GLY A 8 10.64 0.59 -10.72
CA GLY A 8 10.34 1.73 -11.59
C GLY A 8 10.65 1.48 -13.07
N ILE A 9 10.18 0.37 -13.62
CA ILE A 9 10.42 -0.04 -15.01
C ILE A 9 9.32 0.52 -15.90
N ASP A 10 9.69 1.20 -16.98
CA ASP A 10 8.76 1.55 -18.05
C ASP A 10 8.40 0.29 -18.86
N VAL A 11 7.10 0.02 -19.00
CA VAL A 11 6.60 -1.22 -19.63
C VAL A 11 6.91 -1.26 -21.13
N ALA A 12 6.95 -0.11 -21.79
CA ALA A 12 7.21 -0.03 -23.22
C ALA A 12 8.69 -0.34 -23.56
N SER A 13 9.62 0.20 -22.78
CA SER A 13 11.07 0.06 -23.01
C SER A 13 11.71 -1.09 -22.23
N GLY A 14 11.08 -1.57 -21.14
CA GLY A 14 11.62 -2.59 -20.24
C GLY A 14 12.84 -2.12 -19.43
N LYS A 15 13.05 -0.81 -19.33
CA LYS A 15 14.18 -0.17 -18.60
C LYS A 15 13.68 0.62 -17.40
N LEU A 16 14.57 0.87 -16.43
CA LEU A 16 14.28 1.80 -15.34
C LEU A 16 14.07 3.21 -15.90
N VAL A 17 13.06 3.92 -15.39
CA VAL A 17 12.82 5.31 -15.75
C VAL A 17 13.94 6.21 -15.21
N GLU A 18 14.30 7.21 -16.00
CA GLU A 18 15.22 8.27 -15.59
C GLU A 18 14.54 9.25 -14.62
N GLY A 19 15.32 10.10 -13.94
CA GLY A 19 14.80 11.08 -12.97
C GLY A 19 14.87 10.66 -11.50
N GLY A 20 15.64 9.61 -11.21
CA GLY A 20 15.97 9.20 -9.84
C GLY A 20 14.83 8.52 -9.09
N VAL A 21 14.94 8.48 -7.76
CA VAL A 21 14.10 7.65 -6.89
C VAL A 21 12.61 8.02 -6.96
N GLN A 22 12.28 9.30 -7.14
CA GLN A 22 10.88 9.76 -7.23
C GLN A 22 10.21 9.29 -8.51
N ALA A 23 10.93 9.34 -9.64
CA ALA A 23 10.44 8.85 -10.92
C ALA A 23 10.24 7.32 -10.85
N GLN A 24 11.23 6.61 -10.29
CA GLN A 24 11.12 5.15 -10.13
C GLN A 24 10.00 4.75 -9.17
N ALA A 25 9.82 5.43 -8.04
CA ALA A 25 8.71 5.19 -7.11
C ALA A 25 7.35 5.40 -7.79
N ARG A 26 7.22 6.47 -8.58
CA ARG A 26 5.99 6.77 -9.32
C ARG A 26 5.70 5.67 -10.32
N GLN A 27 6.70 5.25 -11.11
CA GLN A 27 6.52 4.21 -12.10
C GLN A 27 6.20 2.84 -11.45
N ALA A 28 6.88 2.49 -10.35
CA ALA A 28 6.60 1.27 -9.60
C ALA A 28 5.15 1.21 -9.11
N LEU A 29 4.63 2.33 -8.59
CA LEU A 29 3.25 2.43 -8.14
C LEU A 29 2.27 2.38 -9.32
N VAL A 30 2.56 3.05 -10.44
CA VAL A 30 1.74 2.94 -11.68
C VAL A 30 1.66 1.48 -12.15
N ASN A 31 2.79 0.78 -12.21
CA ASN A 31 2.84 -0.63 -12.58
C ASN A 31 2.00 -1.50 -11.63
N MET A 32 2.08 -1.24 -10.32
CA MET A 32 1.22 -1.89 -9.32
C MET A 32 -0.27 -1.61 -9.57
N GLY A 33 -0.62 -0.36 -9.92
CA GLY A 33 -1.97 0.04 -10.26
C GLY A 33 -2.54 -0.72 -11.45
N GLU A 34 -1.75 -0.92 -12.51
CA GLU A 34 -2.18 -1.73 -13.67
C GLU A 34 -2.42 -3.20 -13.29
N ILE A 35 -1.56 -3.78 -12.43
CA ILE A 35 -1.75 -5.14 -11.92
C ILE A 35 -3.03 -5.25 -11.08
N LEU A 36 -3.29 -4.27 -10.20
CA LEU A 36 -4.52 -4.20 -9.42
C LEU A 36 -5.74 -4.08 -10.34
N ASN A 37 -5.66 -3.22 -11.35
CA ASN A 37 -6.75 -2.97 -12.30
C ASN A 37 -7.09 -4.23 -13.12
N ALA A 38 -6.07 -4.98 -13.56
CA ALA A 38 -6.26 -6.26 -14.23
C ALA A 38 -6.98 -7.31 -13.35
N ALA A 39 -6.90 -7.18 -12.03
CA ALA A 39 -7.62 -8.00 -11.06
C ALA A 39 -8.96 -7.38 -10.61
N GLY A 40 -9.43 -6.31 -11.24
CA GLY A 40 -10.65 -5.59 -10.88
C GLY A 40 -10.57 -4.86 -9.54
N CYS A 41 -9.36 -4.47 -9.11
CA CYS A 41 -9.08 -3.80 -7.85
C CYS A 41 -8.43 -2.42 -8.07
N GLY A 42 -8.37 -1.63 -7.01
CA GLY A 42 -7.62 -0.38 -6.96
C GLY A 42 -6.70 -0.29 -5.74
N TYR A 43 -6.07 0.87 -5.52
CA TYR A 43 -5.19 1.09 -4.36
C TYR A 43 -5.91 0.94 -3.01
N ASP A 44 -7.22 1.21 -2.96
CA ASP A 44 -8.07 1.01 -1.78
C ASP A 44 -8.14 -0.47 -1.34
N ASN A 45 -7.78 -1.41 -2.23
CA ASN A 45 -7.74 -2.84 -1.93
C ASN A 45 -6.43 -3.31 -1.29
N VAL A 46 -5.39 -2.45 -1.29
CA VAL A 46 -4.08 -2.80 -0.74
C VAL A 46 -4.12 -2.68 0.77
N VAL A 47 -3.75 -3.76 1.47
CA VAL A 47 -3.78 -3.82 2.94
C VAL A 47 -2.39 -3.80 3.56
N LYS A 48 -1.36 -4.18 2.80
CA LYS A 48 0.03 -4.20 3.25
C LYS A 48 0.96 -3.88 2.09
N THR A 49 1.99 -3.07 2.35
CA THR A 49 3.11 -2.84 1.42
C THR A 49 4.45 -3.04 2.12
N THR A 50 5.48 -3.43 1.37
CA THR A 50 6.87 -3.34 1.81
C THR A 50 7.61 -2.46 0.81
N VAL A 51 8.30 -1.43 1.32
CA VAL A 51 9.06 -0.48 0.52
C VAL A 51 10.54 -0.73 0.77
N LEU A 52 11.23 -1.24 -0.23
CA LEU A 52 12.66 -1.52 -0.20
C LEU A 52 13.37 -0.35 -0.87
N LEU A 53 14.31 0.29 -0.16
CA LEU A 53 15.06 1.45 -0.66
C LEU A 53 16.52 1.06 -0.89
N ALA A 54 17.15 1.61 -1.92
CA ALA A 54 18.60 1.51 -2.08
C ALA A 54 19.35 2.44 -1.10
N ASP A 55 18.77 3.60 -0.80
CA ASP A 55 19.25 4.56 0.20
C ASP A 55 18.10 4.99 1.12
N ILE A 56 18.27 4.86 2.43
CA ILE A 56 17.27 5.26 3.42
C ILE A 56 17.02 6.78 3.42
N ASN A 57 17.98 7.58 2.96
CA ASN A 57 17.83 9.04 2.86
C ASN A 57 16.74 9.45 1.86
N ASP A 58 16.40 8.56 0.92
CA ASP A 58 15.35 8.79 -0.06
C ASP A 58 13.93 8.59 0.47
N PHE A 59 13.79 8.13 1.72
CA PHE A 59 12.49 7.82 2.32
C PHE A 59 11.49 8.97 2.22
N VAL A 60 11.91 10.21 2.47
CA VAL A 60 11.04 11.39 2.40
C VAL A 60 10.50 11.60 0.98
N TYR A 61 11.37 11.48 -0.02
CA TYR A 61 11.02 11.65 -1.42
C TYR A 61 10.07 10.57 -1.92
N VAL A 62 10.33 9.30 -1.57
CA VAL A 62 9.45 8.17 -1.89
C VAL A 62 8.10 8.31 -1.18
N ASN A 63 8.09 8.73 0.08
CA ASN A 63 6.85 8.89 0.85
C ASN A 63 5.95 10.00 0.27
N ASN A 64 6.53 11.07 -0.28
CA ASN A 64 5.78 12.12 -0.96
C ASN A 64 5.05 11.59 -2.20
N VAL A 65 5.73 10.75 -3.00
CA VAL A 65 5.11 10.08 -4.15
C VAL A 65 4.07 9.07 -3.67
N TYR A 66 4.40 8.24 -2.68
CA TYR A 66 3.51 7.22 -2.12
C TYR A 66 2.14 7.76 -1.70
N LYS A 67 2.13 8.94 -1.04
CA LYS A 67 0.91 9.62 -0.59
C LYS A 67 0.00 10.10 -1.73
N THR A 68 0.50 10.22 -2.97
CA THR A 68 -0.35 10.57 -4.12
C THR A 68 -1.19 9.39 -4.61
N PHE A 69 -0.79 8.15 -4.27
CA PHE A 69 -1.50 6.92 -4.66
C PHE A 69 -2.36 6.38 -3.53
N PHE A 70 -1.85 6.44 -2.29
CA PHE A 70 -2.61 6.07 -1.09
C PHE A 70 -3.01 7.34 -0.34
N ASN A 71 -4.28 7.74 -0.42
CA ASN A 71 -4.77 9.01 0.12
C ASN A 71 -5.74 8.88 1.31
N LYS A 72 -6.19 7.66 1.61
CA LYS A 72 -7.06 7.29 2.74
C LYS A 72 -6.78 5.83 3.11
N ASN A 73 -7.17 5.43 4.32
CA ASN A 73 -7.06 4.05 4.81
C ASN A 73 -5.70 3.40 4.46
N PHE A 74 -4.61 4.07 4.85
CA PHE A 74 -3.27 3.67 4.45
C PHE A 74 -3.00 2.20 4.79
N PRO A 75 -2.37 1.43 3.87
CA PRO A 75 -1.99 0.06 4.15
C PRO A 75 -0.98 0.02 5.29
N ALA A 76 -0.93 -1.12 6.00
CA ALA A 76 0.20 -1.42 6.85
C ALA A 76 1.50 -1.34 6.02
N ARG A 77 2.59 -0.83 6.59
CA ARG A 77 3.83 -0.61 5.82
C ARG A 77 5.06 -0.98 6.63
N ALA A 78 5.99 -1.67 5.96
CA ALA A 78 7.38 -1.76 6.39
C ALA A 78 8.24 -1.05 5.34
N ALA A 79 9.20 -0.24 5.76
CA ALA A 79 10.12 0.46 4.87
C ALA A 79 11.52 0.43 5.45
N TYR A 80 12.49 -0.01 4.65
CA TYR A 80 13.88 -0.13 5.09
C TYR A 80 14.82 -0.14 3.87
N GLN A 81 16.08 0.19 4.13
CA GLN A 81 17.13 0.10 3.13
C GLN A 81 17.62 -1.35 2.99
N VAL A 82 17.91 -1.75 1.76
CA VAL A 82 18.53 -3.03 1.41
C VAL A 82 19.90 -2.80 0.77
N ALA A 83 20.73 -3.85 0.71
CA ALA A 83 22.07 -3.75 0.16
C ALA A 83 22.09 -3.42 -1.35
N ALA A 84 21.17 -4.03 -2.10
CA ALA A 84 20.98 -3.78 -3.53
C ALA A 84 19.58 -4.22 -3.96
N LEU A 85 19.09 -3.64 -5.05
CA LEU A 85 17.86 -4.03 -5.73
C LEU A 85 18.18 -4.55 -7.15
N PRO A 86 17.31 -5.36 -7.76
CA PRO A 86 17.53 -5.84 -9.10
C PRO A 86 17.67 -4.68 -10.10
N ARG A 87 18.58 -4.84 -11.08
CA ARG A 87 18.86 -3.86 -12.13
C ARG A 87 19.30 -2.48 -11.61
N ASP A 88 19.90 -2.43 -10.43
CA ASP A 88 20.32 -1.19 -9.76
C ASP A 88 19.15 -0.20 -9.54
N GLY A 89 17.96 -0.75 -9.27
CA GLY A 89 16.81 0.04 -8.88
C GLY A 89 17.06 0.83 -7.59
N LEU A 90 16.42 1.98 -7.47
CA LEU A 90 16.50 2.84 -6.28
C LEU A 90 15.39 2.53 -5.27
N VAL A 91 14.28 1.96 -5.75
CA VAL A 91 13.13 1.57 -4.93
C VAL A 91 12.39 0.38 -5.54
N GLU A 92 11.96 -0.54 -4.69
CA GLU A 92 11.09 -1.66 -5.03
C GLU A 92 9.91 -1.72 -4.04
N ILE A 93 8.69 -1.92 -4.55
CA ILE A 93 7.48 -1.93 -3.72
C ILE A 93 6.66 -3.19 -3.99
N GLU A 94 6.56 -4.07 -3.00
CA GLU A 94 5.62 -5.20 -3.02
C GLU A 94 4.32 -4.86 -2.28
N ALA A 95 3.27 -5.62 -2.58
CA ALA A 95 1.97 -5.41 -1.94
C ALA A 95 1.17 -6.69 -1.73
N VAL A 96 0.31 -6.65 -0.73
CA VAL A 96 -0.78 -7.60 -0.53
C VAL A 96 -2.09 -6.84 -0.63
N ALA A 97 -3.00 -7.33 -1.48
CA ALA A 97 -4.32 -6.77 -1.71
C ALA A 97 -5.43 -7.79 -1.46
N VAL A 98 -6.60 -7.31 -1.03
CA VAL A 98 -7.80 -8.11 -0.81
C VAL A 98 -8.78 -7.86 -1.94
N LEU A 99 -9.19 -8.93 -2.63
CA LEU A 99 -10.15 -8.86 -3.73
C LEU A 99 -11.57 -8.64 -3.20
N GLY A 100 -12.38 -7.90 -3.97
CA GLY A 100 -13.79 -7.70 -3.70
C GLY A 100 -14.11 -6.43 -2.90
N PRO A 101 -15.41 -6.23 -2.57
CA PRO A 101 -15.85 -5.05 -1.85
C PRO A 101 -15.33 -5.10 -0.40
N ILE A 102 -14.47 -4.14 -0.05
CA ILE A 102 -14.04 -3.93 1.33
C ILE A 102 -15.09 -3.07 2.02
N SER A 103 -15.68 -3.59 3.09
CA SER A 103 -16.64 -2.86 3.91
C SER A 103 -16.21 -2.89 5.37
N ASP A 104 -16.24 -1.72 6.01
CA ASP A 104 -16.04 -1.58 7.45
C ASP A 104 -17.31 -2.01 8.20
N SER A 105 -17.70 -3.26 8.04
CA SER A 105 -18.91 -3.83 8.66
C SER A 105 -18.85 -3.89 10.19
N CYS A 106 -17.68 -3.61 10.78
CA CYS A 106 -17.53 -3.48 12.23
C CYS A 106 -17.90 -2.09 12.77
N LEU A 107 -17.99 -1.05 11.92
CA LEU A 107 -18.29 0.33 12.35
C LEU A 107 -19.75 0.74 12.09
N THR A 108 -20.42 0.08 11.16
CA THR A 108 -21.86 0.24 10.97
C THR A 108 -22.58 -0.85 11.75
N GLY A 109 -23.49 -0.48 12.65
CA GLY A 109 -24.34 -1.40 13.42
C GLY A 109 -25.29 -2.26 12.58
N GLN A 110 -24.91 -2.65 11.36
CA GLN A 110 -25.66 -3.52 10.47
C GLN A 110 -25.23 -5.00 10.58
N GLY A 111 -24.03 -5.29 11.11
CA GLY A 111 -23.59 -6.67 11.40
C GLY A 111 -24.29 -7.32 12.60
N ILE A 112 -24.76 -6.52 13.57
CA ILE A 112 -25.42 -7.00 14.80
C ILE A 112 -26.82 -7.57 14.55
N ASN A 113 -27.53 -7.10 13.51
CA ASN A 113 -28.91 -7.54 13.24
C ASN A 113 -28.99 -8.90 12.54
N LYS A 114 -27.90 -9.41 11.95
CA LYS A 114 -27.88 -10.73 11.28
C LYS A 114 -27.63 -11.92 12.24
N LEU A 115 -27.20 -11.66 13.48
CA LEU A 115 -26.81 -12.71 14.43
C LEU A 115 -27.80 -12.91 15.59
N GLY A 116 -28.90 -12.14 15.66
CA GLY A 116 -29.89 -12.28 16.73
C GLY A 116 -29.37 -11.96 18.14
N ILE A 117 -28.26 -11.23 18.24
CA ILE A 117 -27.62 -10.90 19.52
C ILE A 117 -28.31 -9.64 20.09
N PRO A 118 -28.84 -9.69 21.33
CA PRO A 118 -29.53 -8.53 21.92
C PRO A 118 -28.57 -7.34 22.08
N PRO A 119 -29.06 -6.09 21.91
CA PRO A 119 -28.25 -4.88 21.71
C PRO A 119 -27.36 -4.45 22.89
N ASN A 120 -27.43 -5.14 24.04
CA ASN A 120 -26.78 -4.70 25.29
C ASN A 120 -25.46 -5.42 25.64
N ARG A 121 -24.85 -6.23 24.76
CA ARG A 121 -23.71 -7.07 25.17
C ARG A 121 -22.31 -6.64 24.73
N PHE A 122 -22.13 -5.61 23.91
CA PHE A 122 -20.78 -5.16 23.54
C PHE A 122 -20.69 -3.64 23.44
N ARG A 123 -20.35 -2.96 24.55
CA ARG A 123 -19.59 -1.71 24.48
C ARG A 123 -18.11 -2.09 24.41
N LEU A 124 -17.61 -2.40 23.21
CA LEU A 124 -16.18 -2.32 22.97
C LEU A 124 -15.85 -0.84 22.79
N GLY A 125 -15.23 -0.27 23.83
CA GLY A 125 -14.61 1.04 23.75
C GLY A 125 -13.66 1.09 22.55
N SER A 126 -13.59 2.26 21.91
CA SER A 126 -12.87 2.52 20.67
C SER A 126 -11.51 1.80 20.61
N LEU A 127 -11.43 0.73 19.83
CA LEU A 127 -10.15 0.23 19.37
C LEU A 127 -9.72 1.14 18.22
N ARG A 128 -9.06 2.25 18.55
CA ARG A 128 -8.26 2.97 17.57
C ARG A 128 -7.17 2.02 17.14
N VAL A 129 -7.28 1.45 15.94
CA VAL A 129 -6.11 0.93 15.24
C VAL A 129 -5.18 2.13 15.08
N PHE A 130 -4.06 2.12 15.80
CA PHE A 130 -3.02 3.14 15.70
C PHE A 130 -2.39 3.08 14.31
N GLY A 131 -3.07 3.69 13.33
CA GLY A 131 -2.55 3.98 12.01
C GLY A 131 -1.95 5.38 12.02
N GLY A 132 -0.62 5.45 12.04
CA GLY A 132 0.14 6.57 11.49
C GLY A 132 0.30 7.80 12.38
N ASN A 133 1.36 7.82 13.19
CA ASN A 133 2.31 8.92 13.13
C ASN A 133 3.65 8.46 13.74
N TRP A 134 4.58 8.03 12.88
CA TRP A 134 5.95 7.76 13.31
C TRP A 134 6.88 8.57 12.40
N TYR A 135 7.63 9.46 13.07
CA TYR A 135 8.70 10.35 12.59
C TYR A 135 8.28 11.48 11.63
N SER A 136 7.89 12.61 12.25
CA SER A 136 8.35 13.94 11.82
C SER A 136 9.77 14.18 12.36
#